data_AF-A0A662GJY1-F1
#
_entry.id   AF-A0A662GJY1-F1
#
_cell.length_a   1.000
_cell.length_b   1.000
_cell.length_c   1.000
_cell.angle_alpha   90.00
_cell.angle_beta   90.00
_cell.angle_gamma   90.00
#
_symmetry.space_group_name_H-M   'P 1'
#
loop_
_entity.id
_entity.type
_entity.pdbx_description
1 polymer ?
#
loop_
_entity_poly.entity_id
_entity_poly.type
_entity_poly.pdbx_seq_one_letter_code
_entity_poly.pdbx_strand_id
1 'polypeptide(L)'
;MIVWSFFLSAFIALMGIVAYIVAPRIKPNPWFGFRVGYTLIDRDVWIKGNKFISKLFIADGALFTVLSLLLSSDALIPVLVLFEISVMACVIAAVIYVDDLAEKATGKRPNGDFSKIIPIRLDPKTVKYPVVLSVFYLILISTILLTVNLLPDVTAVHFNLQGVPDRYEYRWEFAISFIGVITLEYAFYIAFYLLARYKPLIFYKPKLGFSTTEFIKLLSAIYGMIFTVVGVGYTIIFAYNFYGYHLIPSYFIIFLVLGILLTVPIFVIKIARKKGRYG
;
A
#
# COMPACT_ATOMS: atom_id res chain seq x y z
N MET A 1 0.15 -20.43 -10.09
CA MET A 1 -0.28 -19.25 -9.29
C MET A 1 0.38 -19.17 -7.91
N ILE A 2 0.64 -20.28 -7.20
CA ILE A 2 1.50 -20.33 -5.98
C ILE A 2 2.86 -19.65 -6.17
N VAL A 3 3.42 -19.78 -7.37
CA VAL A 3 4.68 -19.16 -7.78
C VAL A 3 4.71 -17.64 -7.52
N TRP A 4 3.58 -16.93 -7.64
CA TRP A 4 3.52 -15.50 -7.38
C TRP A 4 3.63 -15.15 -5.90
N SER A 5 2.90 -15.86 -5.03
CA SER A 5 2.99 -15.66 -3.58
C SER A 5 4.38 -16.02 -3.06
N PHE A 6 4.97 -17.09 -3.58
CA PHE A 6 6.35 -17.48 -3.32
C PHE A 6 7.34 -16.36 -3.69
N PHE A 7 7.30 -15.88 -4.94
CA PHE A 7 8.24 -14.84 -5.37
C PHE A 7 8.05 -13.52 -4.61
N LEU A 8 6.82 -13.14 -4.31
CA LEU A 8 6.53 -11.91 -3.57
C LEU A 8 7.06 -11.98 -2.13
N SER A 9 6.76 -13.07 -1.42
CA SER A 9 7.22 -13.27 -0.04
C SER A 9 8.74 -13.46 0.05
N ALA A 10 9.35 -14.19 -0.88
CA ALA A 10 10.79 -14.35 -0.98
C ALA A 10 11.48 -13.01 -1.29
N PHE A 11 10.88 -12.18 -2.14
CA PHE A 11 11.39 -10.83 -2.42
C PHE A 11 11.35 -9.94 -1.17
N ILE A 12 10.28 -9.97 -0.38
CA ILE A 12 10.20 -9.23 0.89
C ILE A 12 11.27 -9.71 1.87
N ALA A 13 11.47 -11.03 2.01
CA ALA A 13 12.53 -11.58 2.85
C ALA A 13 13.91 -11.10 2.39
N LEU A 14 14.20 -11.20 1.09
CA LEU A 14 15.46 -10.76 0.49
C LEU A 14 15.69 -9.26 0.71
N MET A 15 14.68 -8.42 0.47
CA MET A 15 14.77 -6.99 0.72
C MET A 15 14.97 -6.68 2.20
N GLY A 16 14.38 -7.47 3.11
CA GLY A 16 14.66 -7.44 4.53
C GLY A 16 16.13 -7.73 4.85
N ILE A 17 16.72 -8.78 4.27
CA ILE A 17 18.15 -9.12 4.44
C ILE A 17 19.04 -7.96 3.94
N VAL A 18 18.78 -7.48 2.73
CA VAL A 18 19.56 -6.39 2.13
C VAL A 18 19.43 -5.12 2.99
N ALA A 19 18.23 -4.77 3.46
CA ALA A 19 18.02 -3.63 4.34
C ALA A 19 18.70 -3.79 5.70
N TYR A 20 18.66 -4.99 6.30
CA TYR A 20 19.32 -5.29 7.58
C TYR A 20 20.83 -5.05 7.51
N ILE A 21 21.44 -5.43 6.38
CA ILE A 21 22.87 -5.30 6.12
C ILE A 21 23.20 -3.84 5.73
N VAL A 22 22.55 -3.30 4.72
CA VAL A 22 22.97 -2.04 4.09
C VAL A 22 22.52 -0.81 4.87
N ALA A 23 21.28 -0.78 5.37
CA ALA A 23 20.72 0.44 5.95
C ALA A 23 21.54 0.96 7.16
N PRO A 24 22.01 0.12 8.11
CA PRO A 24 22.84 0.59 9.20
C PRO A 24 24.19 1.19 8.76
N ARG A 25 24.71 0.81 7.60
CA ARG A 25 26.03 1.22 7.09
C ARG A 25 26.00 2.54 6.31
N ILE A 26 24.85 2.92 5.76
CA ILE A 26 24.70 4.16 4.99
C ILE A 26 23.99 5.24 5.83
N LYS A 27 24.31 6.52 5.59
CA LYS A 27 23.66 7.65 6.28
C LYS A 27 22.14 7.69 6.01
N PRO A 28 21.33 8.26 6.93
CA PRO A 28 19.89 8.42 6.73
C PRO A 28 19.58 9.14 5.43
N ASN A 29 18.83 8.47 4.57
CA ASN A 29 18.55 8.92 3.21
C ASN A 29 17.10 8.61 2.82
N PRO A 30 16.52 9.37 1.88
CA PRO A 30 15.12 9.21 1.50
C PRO A 30 14.86 8.05 0.52
N TRP A 31 15.90 7.35 0.04
CA TRP A 31 15.83 6.43 -1.10
C TRP A 31 15.92 4.94 -0.74
N PHE A 32 16.53 4.59 0.39
CA PHE A 32 16.75 3.21 0.82
C PHE A 32 16.35 2.99 2.29
N GLY A 33 15.94 1.77 2.67
CA GLY A 33 15.57 1.41 4.05
C GLY A 33 14.14 1.79 4.48
N PHE A 34 13.87 1.78 5.78
CA PHE A 34 12.64 2.26 6.40
C PHE A 34 12.74 3.75 6.71
N ARG A 35 11.81 4.52 6.11
CA ARG A 35 11.98 5.97 5.89
C ARG A 35 10.81 6.76 6.45
N VAL A 36 10.60 6.62 7.76
CA VAL A 36 9.68 7.47 8.53
C VAL A 36 10.43 8.69 9.07
N GLY A 37 9.77 9.82 9.25
CA GLY A 37 10.42 11.12 9.54
C GLY A 37 11.47 11.05 10.65
N TYR A 38 11.19 10.33 11.74
CA TYR A 38 12.13 10.13 12.85
C TYR A 38 13.45 9.47 12.43
N THR A 39 13.39 8.41 11.61
CA THR A 39 14.59 7.72 11.10
C THR A 39 15.45 8.61 10.21
N LEU A 40 14.88 9.65 9.59
CA LEU A 40 15.64 10.55 8.71
C LEU A 40 16.34 11.68 9.46
N ILE A 41 15.96 11.91 10.72
CA ILE A 41 16.47 12.97 11.57
C ILE A 41 17.60 12.45 12.46
N ASP A 42 17.43 11.27 13.07
CA ASP A 42 18.38 10.72 14.04
C ASP A 42 19.06 9.43 13.56
N ARG A 43 20.37 9.33 13.79
CA ARG A 43 21.22 8.22 13.31
C ARG A 43 20.97 6.92 14.07
N ASP A 44 20.74 6.99 15.37
CA ASP A 44 20.51 5.81 16.19
C ASP A 44 19.10 5.27 15.94
N VAL A 45 18.13 6.17 15.81
CA VAL A 45 16.76 5.83 15.39
C VAL A 45 16.76 5.18 14.01
N TRP A 46 17.53 5.71 13.06
CA TRP A 46 17.73 5.09 11.75
C TRP A 46 18.25 3.66 11.85
N ILE A 47 19.36 3.44 12.58
CA ILE A 47 20.03 2.13 12.66
C ILE A 47 19.10 1.11 13.31
N LYS A 48 18.56 1.43 14.49
CA LYS A 48 17.71 0.51 15.26
C LYS A 48 16.38 0.26 14.56
N GLY A 49 15.73 1.30 14.05
CA GLY A 49 14.48 1.19 13.30
C GLY A 49 14.59 0.34 12.04
N ASN A 50 15.63 0.56 11.23
CA ASN A 50 15.88 -0.26 10.05
C ASN A 50 16.18 -1.71 10.40
N LYS A 51 16.99 -1.98 11.44
CA LYS A 51 17.25 -3.35 11.88
C LYS A 51 15.97 -4.05 12.35
N PHE A 52 15.11 -3.35 13.08
CA PHE A 52 13.88 -3.91 13.62
C PHE A 52 12.92 -4.36 12.51
N ILE A 53 12.52 -3.44 11.61
CA ILE A 53 11.60 -3.79 10.52
C ILE A 53 12.21 -4.79 9.53
N SER A 54 13.53 -4.74 9.31
CA SER A 54 14.19 -5.73 8.47
C SER A 54 14.08 -7.13 9.06
N LYS A 55 14.24 -7.30 10.38
CA LYS A 55 14.02 -8.60 11.04
C LYS A 55 12.58 -9.08 10.90
N LEU A 56 11.61 -8.17 11.04
CA LEU A 56 10.20 -8.50 10.84
C LEU A 56 9.95 -8.99 9.41
N PHE A 57 10.40 -8.25 8.39
CA PHE A 57 10.23 -8.65 6.98
C PHE A 57 10.99 -9.92 6.60
N ILE A 58 12.15 -10.18 7.21
CA ILE A 58 12.86 -11.47 7.03
C ILE A 58 12.01 -12.61 7.57
N ALA A 59 11.53 -12.49 8.81
CA ALA A 59 10.73 -13.54 9.45
C ALA A 59 9.41 -13.77 8.72
N ASP A 60 8.71 -12.69 8.40
CA ASP A 60 7.42 -12.67 7.72
C ASP A 60 7.53 -13.23 6.29
N GLY A 61 8.45 -12.70 5.50
CA GLY A 61 8.69 -13.17 4.14
C GLY A 61 9.14 -14.64 4.11
N ALA A 62 10.01 -15.08 5.04
CA ALA A 62 10.42 -16.48 5.10
C ALA A 62 9.26 -17.41 5.47
N LEU A 63 8.42 -17.03 6.44
CA LEU A 63 7.23 -17.78 6.82
C LEU A 63 6.30 -17.98 5.62
N PHE A 64 5.94 -16.89 4.93
CA PHE A 64 5.03 -16.97 3.79
C PHE A 64 5.65 -17.62 2.55
N THR A 65 6.97 -17.57 2.40
CA THR A 65 7.69 -18.34 1.38
C THR A 65 7.50 -19.84 1.62
N VAL A 66 7.69 -20.29 2.87
CA VAL A 66 7.51 -21.71 3.24
C VAL A 66 6.05 -22.12 3.12
N LEU A 67 5.11 -21.32 3.63
CA LEU A 67 3.68 -21.60 3.50
C LEU A 67 3.25 -21.70 2.03
N SER A 68 3.79 -20.86 1.15
CA SER A 68 3.51 -20.94 -0.29
C SER A 68 3.95 -22.27 -0.90
N LEU A 69 5.02 -22.90 -0.40
CA LEU A 69 5.49 -24.20 -0.91
C LEU A 69 4.70 -25.38 -0.35
N LEU A 70 4.15 -25.26 0.86
CA LEU A 70 3.48 -26.35 1.57
C LEU A 70 1.98 -26.42 1.29
N LEU A 71 1.35 -25.30 0.94
CA LEU A 71 -0.10 -25.21 0.76
C LEU A 71 -0.52 -25.48 -0.69
N SER A 72 -1.70 -26.05 -0.86
CA SER A 72 -2.30 -26.32 -2.18
C SER A 72 -2.67 -25.02 -2.89
N SER A 73 -2.93 -25.11 -4.21
CA SER A 73 -3.32 -23.96 -5.04
C SER A 73 -4.56 -23.24 -4.55
N ASP A 74 -5.45 -23.97 -3.88
CA ASP A 74 -6.75 -23.49 -3.43
C ASP A 74 -6.59 -22.54 -2.21
N ALA A 75 -5.47 -22.63 -1.50
CA ALA A 75 -5.15 -21.74 -0.38
C ALA A 75 -4.53 -20.40 -0.83
N LEU A 76 -4.31 -20.17 -2.13
CA LEU A 76 -3.57 -19.01 -2.62
C LEU A 76 -4.14 -17.67 -2.15
N ILE A 77 -5.44 -17.43 -2.36
CA ILE A 77 -6.08 -16.15 -2.01
C ILE A 77 -6.03 -15.91 -0.49
N PRO A 78 -6.45 -16.87 0.36
CA PRO A 78 -6.28 -16.75 1.81
C PRO A 78 -4.83 -16.44 2.23
N VAL A 79 -3.85 -17.12 1.64
CA VAL A 79 -2.42 -16.91 1.95
C VAL A 79 -1.97 -15.49 1.58
N LEU A 80 -2.39 -14.97 0.42
CA LEU A 80 -2.05 -13.60 0.01
C LEU A 80 -2.69 -12.56 0.93
N VAL A 81 -3.96 -12.74 1.30
CA VAL A 81 -4.67 -11.86 2.24
C VAL A 81 -3.99 -11.85 3.60
N LEU A 82 -3.64 -13.03 4.14
CA LEU A 82 -2.93 -13.14 5.41
C LEU A 82 -1.53 -12.53 5.34
N PHE A 83 -0.82 -12.75 4.23
CA PHE A 83 0.49 -12.16 4.00
C PHE A 83 0.41 -10.63 4.03
N GLU A 84 -0.55 -10.07 3.31
CA GLU A 84 -0.77 -8.64 3.26
C GLU A 84 -1.10 -8.05 4.65
N ILE A 85 -1.99 -8.69 5.41
CA ILE A 85 -2.29 -8.33 6.81
C ILE A 85 -1.02 -8.38 7.68
N SER A 86 -0.19 -9.41 7.52
CA SER A 86 1.03 -9.57 8.32
C SER A 86 2.11 -8.53 7.98
N VAL A 87 2.26 -8.15 6.71
CA VAL A 87 3.13 -7.06 6.28
C VAL A 87 2.67 -5.74 6.90
N MET A 88 1.37 -5.49 6.91
CA MET A 88 0.81 -4.30 7.56
C MET A 88 1.09 -4.29 9.07
N ALA A 89 0.87 -5.41 9.74
CA ALA A 89 1.18 -5.54 11.16
C ALA A 89 2.68 -5.27 11.43
N CYS A 90 3.57 -5.77 10.57
CA CYS A 90 5.00 -5.50 10.66
C CYS A 90 5.33 -4.00 10.50
N VAL A 91 4.70 -3.32 9.54
CA VAL A 91 4.90 -1.88 9.32
C VAL A 91 4.38 -1.07 10.51
N ILE A 92 3.19 -1.37 11.01
CA ILE A 92 2.60 -0.69 12.19
C ILE A 92 3.49 -0.90 13.41
N ALA A 93 3.93 -2.13 13.67
CA ALA A 93 4.84 -2.43 14.78
C ALA A 93 6.16 -1.65 14.66
N ALA A 94 6.72 -1.56 13.45
CA ALA A 94 7.94 -0.79 13.19
C ALA A 94 7.75 0.71 13.38
N VAL A 95 6.60 1.25 12.98
CA VAL A 95 6.24 2.65 13.22
C VAL A 95 6.18 2.93 14.72
N ILE A 96 5.46 2.11 15.49
CA ILE A 96 5.30 2.27 16.94
C ILE A 96 6.66 2.17 17.64
N TYR A 97 7.47 1.17 17.27
CA TYR A 97 8.82 0.99 17.81
C TYR A 97 9.72 2.20 17.57
N VAL A 98 9.69 2.76 16.35
CA VAL A 98 10.51 3.92 15.99
C VAL A 98 10.03 5.19 16.68
N ASP A 99 8.72 5.36 16.86
CA ASP A 99 8.13 6.49 17.57
C ASP A 99 8.59 6.51 19.05
N ASP A 100 8.47 5.38 19.75
CA ASP A 100 8.99 5.21 21.13
C ASP A 100 10.51 5.46 21.21
N LEU A 101 11.27 4.95 20.23
CA LEU A 101 12.71 5.16 20.18
C LEU A 101 13.06 6.63 19.95
N ALA A 102 12.29 7.33 19.13
CA ALA A 102 12.48 8.75 18.86
C ALA A 102 12.13 9.60 20.08
N GLU A 103 11.07 9.27 20.81
CA GLU A 103 10.73 9.90 22.09
C GLU A 103 11.87 9.74 23.11
N LYS A 104 12.46 8.55 23.21
CA LYS A 104 13.62 8.29 24.08
C LYS A 104 14.88 9.05 23.64
N ALA A 105 15.14 9.13 22.33
CA ALA A 105 16.29 9.85 21.78
C ALA A 105 16.16 11.38 21.95
N THR A 106 14.92 11.90 21.90
CA THR A 106 14.64 13.34 22.05
C THR A 106 14.37 13.78 23.50
N GLY A 107 14.20 12.82 24.42
CA GLY A 107 13.66 13.00 25.76
C GLY A 107 14.53 13.68 26.84
N LYS A 108 15.64 14.37 26.53
CA LYS A 108 16.31 15.28 27.49
C LYS A 108 16.93 16.50 26.81
N ARG A 109 16.18 17.60 26.70
CA ARG A 109 16.78 18.94 26.85
C ARG A 109 16.53 19.42 28.28
N PRO A 110 17.50 19.33 29.21
CA PRO A 110 17.45 20.09 30.44
C PRO A 110 17.82 21.53 30.09
N ASN A 111 16.88 22.46 30.31
CA ASN A 111 16.99 23.90 30.08
C ASN A 111 17.14 24.33 28.61
N GLY A 112 16.14 25.04 28.12
CA GLY A 112 16.23 25.76 26.85
C GLY A 112 14.83 26.18 26.42
N ASP A 113 14.59 27.47 26.51
CA ASP A 113 13.40 28.24 26.10
C ASP A 113 12.40 27.47 25.23
N PHE A 114 11.14 27.43 25.68
CA PHE A 114 10.03 26.86 24.94
C PHE A 114 9.66 27.78 23.77
N SER A 115 10.48 27.78 22.71
CA SER A 115 9.98 28.22 21.41
C SER A 115 8.73 27.36 21.13
N LYS A 116 7.55 27.96 21.01
CA LYS A 116 6.29 27.24 20.72
C LYS A 116 6.53 26.36 19.49
N ILE A 117 6.78 25.07 19.69
CA ILE A 117 6.89 24.11 18.59
C ILE A 117 5.48 24.03 18.01
N ILE A 118 5.26 24.66 16.86
CA ILE A 118 3.99 24.52 16.14
C ILE A 118 3.93 23.06 15.69
N PRO A 119 2.97 22.26 16.20
CA PRO A 119 2.87 20.88 15.78
C PRO A 119 2.57 20.85 14.28
N ILE A 120 3.36 20.10 13.52
CA ILE A 120 3.03 19.82 12.12
C ILE A 120 1.68 19.12 12.14
N ARG A 121 0.65 19.72 11.52
CA ARG A 121 -0.69 19.15 11.44
C ARG A 121 -1.01 18.85 9.98
N LEU A 122 -1.77 17.78 9.78
CA LEU A 122 -2.38 17.49 8.49
C LEU A 122 -3.38 18.62 8.16
N ASP A 123 -3.36 19.11 6.92
CA ASP A 123 -4.30 20.13 6.45
C ASP A 123 -5.74 19.62 6.61
N PRO A 124 -6.63 20.29 7.35
CA PRO A 124 -8.01 19.83 7.54
C PRO A 124 -8.76 19.56 6.24
N LYS A 125 -8.41 20.25 5.15
CA LYS A 125 -9.02 20.05 3.82
C LYS A 125 -8.73 18.66 3.23
N THR A 126 -7.78 17.89 3.77
CA THR A 126 -7.53 16.52 3.30
C THR A 126 -8.63 15.54 3.68
N VAL A 127 -9.53 15.89 4.61
CA VAL A 127 -10.66 15.02 5.01
C VAL A 127 -11.57 14.65 3.83
N LYS A 128 -11.60 15.47 2.78
CA LYS A 128 -12.35 15.16 1.56
C LYS A 128 -11.86 13.89 0.85
N TYR A 129 -10.58 13.54 0.97
CA TYR A 129 -10.01 12.38 0.28
C TYR A 129 -10.54 11.05 0.83
N PRO A 130 -10.47 10.76 2.14
CA PRO A 130 -11.11 9.56 2.66
C PRO A 130 -12.61 9.55 2.40
N VAL A 131 -13.33 10.68 2.55
CA VAL A 131 -14.77 10.73 2.24
C VAL A 131 -15.06 10.30 0.80
N VAL A 132 -14.35 10.87 -0.19
CA VAL A 132 -14.53 10.50 -1.60
C VAL A 132 -14.19 9.03 -1.83
N LEU A 133 -13.07 8.54 -1.29
CA LEU A 133 -12.68 7.13 -1.44
C LEU A 133 -13.64 6.17 -0.73
N SER A 134 -14.24 6.55 0.41
CA SER A 134 -15.30 5.80 1.06
C SER A 134 -16.53 5.67 0.15
N VAL A 135 -16.92 6.75 -0.52
CA VAL A 135 -18.05 6.72 -1.47
C VAL A 135 -17.74 5.77 -2.63
N PHE A 136 -16.56 5.87 -3.26
CA PHE A 136 -16.15 4.94 -4.32
C PHE A 136 -16.13 3.49 -3.84
N TYR A 137 -15.55 3.23 -2.67
CA TYR A 137 -15.51 1.91 -2.05
C TYR A 137 -16.92 1.33 -1.84
N LEU A 138 -17.84 2.11 -1.27
CA LEU A 138 -19.22 1.70 -1.04
C LEU A 138 -19.96 1.45 -2.35
N ILE A 139 -19.77 2.30 -3.37
CA ILE A 139 -20.34 2.07 -4.71
C ILE A 139 -19.84 0.74 -5.30
N LEU A 140 -18.54 0.47 -5.23
CA LEU A 140 -17.97 -0.78 -5.75
C LEU A 140 -18.54 -2.01 -5.05
N ILE A 141 -18.54 -2.03 -3.71
CA ILE A 141 -19.12 -3.15 -2.95
C ILE A 141 -20.60 -3.31 -3.24
N SER A 142 -21.35 -2.22 -3.25
CA SER A 142 -22.79 -2.27 -3.51
C SER A 142 -23.07 -2.80 -4.91
N THR A 143 -22.28 -2.39 -5.91
CA THR A 143 -22.37 -2.91 -7.27
C THR A 143 -22.16 -4.42 -7.29
N ILE A 144 -21.11 -4.92 -6.64
CA ILE A 144 -20.82 -6.36 -6.59
C ILE A 144 -21.97 -7.13 -5.92
N LEU A 145 -22.42 -6.68 -4.75
CA LEU A 145 -23.48 -7.35 -3.99
C LEU A 145 -24.83 -7.36 -4.73
N LEU A 146 -25.15 -6.28 -5.45
CA LEU A 146 -26.39 -6.18 -6.21
C LEU A 146 -26.36 -6.99 -7.51
N THR A 147 -25.17 -7.27 -8.06
CA THR A 147 -25.04 -7.90 -9.38
C THR A 147 -24.46 -9.32 -9.37
N VAL A 148 -23.91 -9.80 -8.25
CA VAL A 148 -23.33 -11.16 -8.14
C VAL A 148 -24.32 -12.27 -8.49
N ASN A 149 -25.60 -12.13 -8.12
CA ASN A 149 -26.62 -13.12 -8.44
C ASN A 149 -26.96 -13.18 -9.94
N LEU A 150 -26.56 -12.17 -10.71
CA LEU A 150 -26.72 -12.12 -12.18
C LEU A 150 -25.59 -12.86 -12.90
N LEU A 151 -24.48 -13.15 -12.21
CA LEU A 151 -23.39 -13.93 -12.78
C LEU A 151 -23.76 -15.42 -12.86
N PRO A 152 -23.25 -16.15 -13.88
CA PRO A 152 -23.36 -17.61 -13.94
C PRO A 152 -22.71 -18.28 -12.72
N ASP A 153 -23.16 -19.49 -12.38
CA ASP A 153 -22.60 -20.24 -11.23
C ASP A 153 -21.08 -20.35 -11.30
N VAL A 154 -20.55 -20.67 -12.48
CA VAL A 154 -19.11 -20.65 -12.79
C VAL A 154 -18.80 -19.43 -13.65
N THR A 155 -18.02 -18.51 -13.09
CA THR A 155 -17.69 -17.20 -13.69
C THR A 155 -16.25 -17.21 -14.20
N ALA A 156 -16.01 -16.71 -15.41
CA ALA A 156 -14.67 -16.38 -15.89
C ALA A 156 -14.16 -15.12 -15.17
N VAL A 157 -13.08 -15.23 -14.39
CA VAL A 157 -12.60 -14.16 -13.49
C VAL A 157 -11.23 -13.61 -13.86
N HIS A 158 -10.51 -14.28 -14.76
CA HIS A 158 -9.22 -13.83 -15.28
C HIS A 158 -9.12 -14.16 -16.76
N PHE A 159 -8.37 -13.33 -17.48
CA PHE A 159 -8.19 -13.41 -18.91
C PHE A 159 -6.71 -13.22 -19.24
N ASN A 160 -6.22 -13.95 -20.23
CA ASN A 160 -4.89 -13.75 -20.76
C ASN A 160 -4.81 -12.48 -21.63
N LEU A 161 -3.62 -12.20 -22.18
CA LEU A 161 -3.37 -11.02 -23.03
C LEU A 161 -4.20 -11.00 -24.32
N GLN A 162 -4.64 -12.17 -24.78
CA GLN A 162 -5.51 -12.34 -25.95
C GLN A 162 -6.99 -12.16 -25.59
N GLY A 163 -7.31 -11.92 -24.30
CA GLY A 163 -8.69 -11.81 -23.82
C GLY A 163 -9.40 -13.15 -23.64
N VAL A 164 -8.68 -14.28 -23.74
CA VAL A 164 -9.28 -15.60 -23.53
C VAL A 164 -9.31 -15.90 -22.03
N PRO A 165 -10.44 -16.38 -21.48
CA PRO A 165 -10.50 -16.81 -20.09
C PRO A 165 -9.48 -17.90 -19.78
N ASP A 166 -8.76 -17.75 -18.68
CA ASP A 166 -7.78 -18.72 -18.19
C ASP A 166 -7.93 -19.03 -16.69
N ARG A 167 -8.88 -18.39 -16.00
CA ARG A 167 -9.31 -18.73 -14.64
C ARG A 167 -10.82 -18.60 -14.49
N TYR A 168 -11.39 -19.58 -13.80
CA TYR A 168 -12.80 -19.65 -13.47
C TYR A 168 -12.98 -19.89 -11.97
N GLU A 169 -14.02 -19.31 -11.40
CA GLU A 169 -14.39 -19.46 -9.98
C GLU A 169 -15.91 -19.52 -9.83
N TYR A 170 -16.39 -20.09 -8.72
CA TYR A 170 -17.80 -19.99 -8.38
C TYR A 170 -18.14 -18.53 -8.03
N ARG A 171 -19.30 -18.04 -8.49
CA ARG A 171 -19.70 -16.61 -8.36
C ARG A 171 -19.57 -16.04 -6.95
N TRP A 172 -19.90 -16.82 -5.92
CA TRP A 172 -19.81 -16.39 -4.52
C TRP A 172 -18.38 -16.42 -3.98
N GLU A 173 -17.57 -17.40 -4.37
CA GLU A 173 -16.15 -17.45 -4.01
C GLU A 173 -15.39 -16.26 -4.62
N PHE A 174 -15.70 -15.94 -5.88
CA PHE A 174 -15.21 -14.74 -6.54
C PHE A 174 -15.66 -13.47 -5.82
N ALA A 175 -16.95 -13.31 -5.54
CA ALA A 175 -17.44 -12.09 -4.89
C ALA A 175 -16.84 -11.90 -3.49
N ILE A 176 -16.73 -12.96 -2.69
CA ILE A 176 -16.14 -12.91 -1.35
C ILE A 176 -14.66 -12.53 -1.42
N SER A 177 -13.89 -13.19 -2.28
CA SER A 177 -12.45 -12.90 -2.43
C SER A 177 -12.22 -11.48 -2.94
N PHE A 178 -12.98 -11.04 -3.94
CA PHE A 178 -12.87 -9.72 -4.53
C PHE A 178 -13.25 -8.61 -3.56
N ILE A 179 -14.36 -8.75 -2.83
CA ILE A 179 -14.75 -7.83 -1.75
C ILE A 179 -13.70 -7.83 -0.64
N GLY A 180 -13.18 -8.99 -0.25
CA GLY A 180 -12.15 -9.13 0.77
C GLY A 180 -10.90 -8.31 0.46
N VAL A 181 -10.35 -8.45 -0.75
CA VAL A 181 -9.16 -7.69 -1.19
C VAL A 181 -9.45 -6.20 -1.23
N ILE A 182 -10.59 -5.77 -1.80
CA ILE A 182 -10.96 -4.34 -1.86
C ILE A 182 -11.11 -3.74 -0.45
N THR A 183 -11.69 -4.50 0.47
CA THR A 183 -11.88 -4.09 1.86
C THR A 183 -10.54 -3.93 2.56
N LEU A 184 -9.60 -4.85 2.32
CA LEU A 184 -8.25 -4.79 2.89
C LEU A 184 -7.48 -3.56 2.39
N GLU A 185 -7.49 -3.32 1.08
CA GLU A 185 -6.87 -2.15 0.45
C GLU A 185 -7.48 -0.84 0.99
N TYR A 186 -8.81 -0.78 1.10
CA TYR A 186 -9.48 0.39 1.69
C TYR A 186 -9.08 0.60 3.16
N ALA A 187 -9.04 -0.47 3.96
CA ALA A 187 -8.61 -0.42 5.35
C ALA A 187 -7.16 0.07 5.48
N PHE A 188 -6.28 -0.33 4.55
CA PHE A 188 -4.89 0.13 4.49
C PHE A 188 -4.78 1.63 4.26
N TYR A 189 -5.51 2.14 3.28
CA TYR A 189 -5.58 3.58 3.05
C TYR A 189 -6.05 4.33 4.30
N ILE A 190 -7.10 3.84 4.97
CA ILE A 190 -7.62 4.47 6.21
C ILE A 190 -6.58 4.42 7.32
N ALA A 191 -5.89 3.30 7.53
CA ALA A 191 -4.84 3.18 8.53
C ALA A 191 -3.73 4.22 8.33
N PHE A 192 -3.24 4.38 7.10
CA PHE A 192 -2.24 5.41 6.76
C PHE A 192 -2.78 6.84 6.92
N TYR A 193 -4.03 7.10 6.55
CA TYR A 193 -4.66 8.40 6.76
C TYR A 193 -4.77 8.76 8.24
N LEU A 194 -5.22 7.83 9.09
CA LEU A 194 -5.30 8.02 10.54
C LEU A 194 -3.91 8.22 11.13
N LEU A 195 -2.93 7.43 10.70
CA LEU A 195 -1.54 7.58 11.13
C LEU A 195 -1.00 8.98 10.79
N ALA A 196 -1.31 9.51 9.60
CA ALA A 196 -0.92 10.85 9.21
C ALA A 196 -1.64 11.95 10.00
N ARG A 197 -2.88 11.70 10.42
CA ARG A 197 -3.66 12.61 11.25
C ARG A 197 -3.14 12.68 12.69
N TYR A 198 -2.82 11.55 13.29
CA TYR A 198 -2.45 11.45 14.71
C TYR A 198 -0.93 11.55 14.95
N LYS A 199 -0.11 11.06 14.01
CA LYS A 199 1.36 11.05 14.08
C LYS A 199 1.98 11.61 12.78
N PRO A 200 1.70 12.88 12.44
CA PRO A 200 2.05 13.49 11.15
C PRO A 200 3.56 13.49 10.84
N LEU A 201 4.42 13.50 11.86
CA LEU A 201 5.87 13.46 11.71
C LEU A 201 6.37 12.20 11.00
N ILE A 202 5.62 11.10 11.06
CA ILE A 202 5.98 9.84 10.40
C ILE A 202 6.17 10.02 8.89
N PHE A 203 5.31 10.82 8.26
CA PHE A 203 5.36 11.05 6.80
C PHE A 203 6.08 12.33 6.39
N TYR A 204 6.55 13.10 7.37
CA TYR A 204 7.27 14.33 7.09
C TYR A 204 8.68 14.04 6.56
N LYS A 205 9.00 14.55 5.36
CA LYS A 205 10.31 14.33 4.71
C LYS A 205 10.92 15.67 4.28
N PRO A 206 11.63 16.37 5.18
CA PRO A 206 12.12 17.73 4.91
C PRO A 206 13.12 17.78 3.75
N LYS A 207 14.02 16.78 3.66
CA LYS A 207 15.03 16.69 2.58
C LYS A 207 14.40 16.57 1.18
N LEU A 208 13.25 15.91 1.06
CA LEU A 208 12.49 15.84 -0.19
C LEU A 208 11.54 17.03 -0.40
N GLY A 209 11.39 17.91 0.58
CA GLY A 209 10.36 18.97 0.55
C GLY A 209 8.93 18.42 0.63
N PHE A 210 8.76 17.21 1.16
CA PHE A 210 7.47 16.52 1.21
C PHE A 210 6.82 16.74 2.57
N SER A 211 5.64 17.34 2.59
CA SER A 211 4.82 17.42 3.81
C SER A 211 3.93 16.20 3.94
N THR A 212 3.46 15.94 5.17
CA THR A 212 2.44 14.92 5.47
C THR A 212 1.19 15.11 4.59
N THR A 213 0.80 16.36 4.33
CA THR A 213 -0.31 16.70 3.44
C THR A 213 -0.06 16.27 2.00
N GLU A 214 1.14 16.52 1.45
CA GLU A 214 1.47 16.08 0.08
C GLU A 214 1.57 14.55 0.00
N PHE A 215 2.01 13.88 1.07
CA PHE A 215 1.95 12.42 1.15
C PHE A 215 0.53 11.88 1.09
N ILE A 216 -0.39 12.44 1.86
CA ILE A 216 -1.79 12.01 1.81
C ILE A 216 -2.40 12.27 0.43
N LYS A 217 -2.10 13.39 -0.23
CA LYS A 217 -2.57 13.63 -1.61
C LYS A 217 -2.08 12.56 -2.60
N LEU A 218 -0.79 12.22 -2.54
CA LEU A 218 -0.22 11.17 -3.38
C LEU A 218 -0.86 9.82 -3.08
N LEU A 219 -0.96 9.46 -1.80
CA LEU A 219 -1.56 8.21 -1.37
C LEU A 219 -3.01 8.10 -1.85
N SER A 220 -3.82 9.13 -1.65
CA SER A 220 -5.21 9.17 -2.12
C SER A 220 -5.31 9.07 -3.65
N ALA A 221 -4.38 9.65 -4.40
CA ALA A 221 -4.35 9.52 -5.86
C ALA A 221 -4.03 8.08 -6.30
N ILE A 222 -3.08 7.42 -5.65
CA ILE A 222 -2.73 6.01 -5.90
C ILE A 222 -3.94 5.11 -5.62
N TYR A 223 -4.57 5.25 -4.44
CA TYR A 223 -5.73 4.43 -4.08
C TYR A 223 -6.97 4.73 -4.94
N GLY A 224 -7.17 5.98 -5.36
CA GLY A 224 -8.22 6.32 -6.32
C GLY A 224 -8.01 5.64 -7.68
N MET A 225 -6.77 5.55 -8.15
CA MET A 225 -6.42 4.80 -9.36
C MET A 225 -6.59 3.29 -9.17
N ILE A 226 -6.21 2.73 -8.01
CA ILE A 226 -6.43 1.32 -7.68
C ILE A 226 -7.93 0.99 -7.74
N PHE A 227 -8.79 1.77 -7.08
CA PHE A 227 -10.24 1.57 -7.16
C PHE A 227 -10.81 1.70 -8.57
N THR A 228 -10.24 2.59 -9.38
CA THR A 228 -10.61 2.70 -10.79
C THR A 228 -10.25 1.44 -11.56
N VAL A 229 -9.03 0.92 -11.40
CA VAL A 229 -8.57 -0.32 -12.05
C VAL A 229 -9.43 -1.52 -11.63
N VAL A 230 -9.69 -1.64 -10.33
CA VAL A 230 -10.52 -2.70 -9.77
C VAL A 230 -11.96 -2.61 -10.31
N GLY A 231 -12.54 -1.41 -10.33
CA GLY A 231 -13.88 -1.19 -10.87
C GLY A 231 -13.98 -1.57 -12.35
N VAL A 232 -13.03 -1.12 -13.17
CA VAL A 232 -12.93 -1.50 -14.59
C VAL A 232 -12.73 -3.01 -14.75
N GLY A 233 -11.89 -3.63 -13.93
CA GLY A 233 -11.68 -5.08 -13.92
C GLY A 233 -12.97 -5.84 -13.63
N TYR A 234 -13.74 -5.40 -12.63
CA TYR A 234 -15.06 -5.97 -12.35
C TYR A 234 -16.02 -5.80 -13.52
N THR A 235 -16.06 -4.62 -14.15
CA THR A 235 -16.90 -4.38 -15.34
C THR A 235 -16.53 -5.30 -16.51
N ILE A 236 -15.24 -5.53 -16.74
CA ILE A 236 -14.75 -6.47 -17.79
C ILE A 236 -15.24 -7.89 -17.49
N ILE A 237 -15.05 -8.37 -16.25
CA ILE A 237 -15.51 -9.68 -15.81
C ILE A 237 -17.02 -9.81 -16.01
N PHE A 238 -17.79 -8.85 -15.49
CA PHE A 238 -19.24 -8.88 -15.57
C PHE A 238 -19.73 -8.88 -17.03
N ALA A 239 -19.23 -7.96 -17.84
CA ALA A 239 -19.62 -7.84 -19.25
C ALA A 239 -19.29 -9.10 -20.06
N TYR A 240 -18.09 -9.66 -19.89
CA TYR A 240 -17.70 -10.87 -20.60
C TYR A 240 -18.62 -12.05 -20.25
N ASN A 241 -18.91 -12.26 -18.97
CA ASN A 241 -19.75 -13.39 -18.55
C ASN A 241 -21.21 -13.26 -18.99
N PHE A 242 -21.68 -12.05 -19.31
CA PHE A 242 -23.04 -11.82 -19.78
C PHE A 242 -23.15 -11.87 -21.32
N TYR A 243 -22.20 -11.26 -22.02
CA TYR A 243 -22.27 -11.10 -23.47
C TYR A 243 -21.41 -12.10 -24.26
N GLY A 244 -20.47 -12.78 -23.61
CA GLY A 244 -19.52 -13.69 -24.26
C GLY A 244 -18.37 -13.00 -25.01
N TYR A 245 -18.25 -11.67 -24.92
CA TYR A 245 -17.16 -10.90 -25.52
C TYR A 245 -16.76 -9.70 -24.65
N HIS A 246 -15.55 -9.18 -24.89
CA HIS A 246 -15.01 -8.02 -24.17
C HIS A 246 -15.57 -6.71 -24.72
N LEU A 247 -16.32 -5.96 -23.90
CA LEU A 247 -16.69 -4.57 -24.21
C LEU A 247 -15.49 -3.62 -24.15
N ILE A 248 -14.55 -3.92 -23.24
CA ILE A 248 -13.28 -3.22 -23.08
C ILE A 248 -12.18 -4.26 -23.25
N PRO A 249 -11.23 -4.08 -24.18
CA PRO A 249 -10.14 -5.05 -24.35
C PRO A 249 -9.39 -5.28 -23.03
N SER A 250 -9.12 -6.54 -22.68
CA SER A 250 -8.51 -6.92 -21.39
C SER A 250 -7.15 -6.24 -21.16
N TYR A 251 -6.37 -6.02 -22.22
CA TYR A 251 -5.08 -5.31 -22.15
C TYR A 251 -5.22 -3.83 -21.74
N PHE A 252 -6.42 -3.24 -21.74
CA PHE A 252 -6.63 -1.86 -21.30
C PHE A 252 -6.25 -1.65 -19.83
N ILE A 253 -6.41 -2.68 -19.00
CA ILE A 253 -5.98 -2.67 -17.59
C ILE A 253 -4.48 -2.35 -17.47
N ILE A 254 -3.65 -2.79 -18.43
CA ILE A 254 -2.20 -2.54 -18.43
C ILE A 254 -1.92 -1.03 -18.47
N PHE A 255 -2.65 -0.26 -19.28
CA PHE A 255 -2.46 1.19 -19.34
C PHE A 255 -2.86 1.89 -18.04
N LEU A 256 -3.92 1.41 -17.37
CA LEU A 256 -4.31 1.94 -16.06
C LEU A 256 -3.26 1.63 -14.98
N VAL A 257 -2.70 0.42 -14.99
CA VAL A 257 -1.60 0.02 -14.09
C VAL A 257 -0.34 0.85 -14.36
N LEU A 258 0.02 1.05 -15.63
CA LEU A 258 1.12 1.96 -15.99
C LEU A 258 0.85 3.39 -15.50
N GLY A 259 -0.40 3.86 -15.55
CA GLY A 259 -0.82 5.13 -14.97
C GLY A 259 -0.53 5.24 -13.47
N ILE A 260 -0.79 4.17 -12.69
CA ILE A 260 -0.42 4.11 -11.27
C ILE A 260 1.10 4.26 -11.10
N LEU A 261 1.89 3.50 -11.86
CA LEU A 261 3.35 3.54 -11.78
C LEU A 261 3.92 4.93 -12.12
N LEU A 262 3.31 5.63 -13.08
CA LEU A 262 3.69 6.99 -13.48
C LEU A 262 3.22 8.07 -12.51
N THR A 263 2.27 7.77 -11.61
CA THR A 263 1.73 8.75 -10.67
C THR A 263 2.83 9.28 -9.73
N VAL A 264 3.68 8.39 -9.21
CA VAL A 264 4.79 8.76 -8.30
C VAL A 264 5.79 9.72 -8.95
N PRO A 265 6.42 9.41 -10.11
CA PRO A 265 7.38 10.33 -10.73
C PRO A 265 6.74 11.66 -11.14
N ILE A 266 5.52 11.65 -11.68
CA ILE A 266 4.79 12.88 -12.03
C ILE A 266 4.59 13.77 -10.79
N PHE A 267 4.18 13.16 -9.68
CA PHE A 267 3.97 13.86 -8.42
C PHE A 267 5.27 14.47 -7.87
N VAL A 268 6.38 13.71 -7.92
CA VAL A 268 7.71 14.19 -7.51
C VAL A 268 8.16 15.37 -8.38
N ILE A 269 8.01 15.31 -9.71
CA ILE A 269 8.34 16.41 -10.63
C ILE A 269 7.52 17.66 -10.30
N LYS A 270 6.22 17.50 -10.03
CA LYS A 270 5.33 18.61 -9.67
C LYS A 270 5.80 19.33 -8.39
N ILE A 271 6.24 18.58 -7.39
CA ILE A 271 6.77 19.15 -6.14
C ILE A 271 8.12 19.83 -6.38
N ALA A 272 9.03 19.22 -7.14
CA ALA A 272 10.32 19.81 -7.46
C ALA A 272 10.17 21.18 -8.16
N ARG A 273 9.26 21.27 -9.14
CA ARG A 273 8.92 22.53 -9.83
C ARG A 273 8.34 23.59 -8.90
N LYS A 274 7.52 23.19 -7.91
CA LYS A 274 6.98 24.13 -6.91
C LYS A 274 8.10 24.72 -6.06
N LYS A 275 9.12 23.93 -5.70
CA LYS A 275 10.28 24.39 -4.91
C LYS A 275 11.14 25.40 -5.67
N GLY A 276 11.41 25.16 -6.96
CA GLY A 276 12.22 26.07 -7.78
C GLY A 276 11.55 27.40 -8.17
N ARG A 277 10.27 27.61 -7.85
CA ARG A 277 9.54 28.87 -8.09
C ARG A 277 9.55 29.83 -6.88
N TYR A 278 10.01 29.37 -5.72
CA TYR A 278 10.05 30.15 -4.47
C TYR A 278 11.45 30.16 -3.83
N GLY A 279 12.48 29.76 -4.58
CA GLY A 279 13.88 29.79 -4.18
C GLY A 279 14.65 30.85 -4.95
#